data_AF-A0YTL2-F1
#
_entry.id   AF-A0YTL2-F1
#
_cell.length_a   1.000
_cell.length_b   1.000
_cell.length_c   1.000
_cell.angle_alpha   90.00
_cell.angle_beta   90.00
_cell.angle_gamma   90.00
#
_symmetry.space_group_name_H-M   'P 1'
#
loop_
_entity.id
_entity.type
_entity.pdbx_description
1 polymer ?
#
loop_
_entity_poly.entity_id
_entity_poly.type
_entity_poly.pdbx_seq_one_letter_code
_entity_poly.pdbx_strand_id
1 'polypeptide(L)'
;MIEFRFGVELKLTMARKVLGIHLVCRKALNVEELGGSLFKSGYWKVSEEAANTAQYLALHNQKNISSYKQGTIEGWERSEAHNGRIIFYVKETEEPLEWRGDGTGEKGYYWSDG
;
A
#
# COMPACT_ATOMS: atom_id res chain seq x y z
N MET A 1 33.33 -2.20 -44.57
CA MET A 1 32.89 -3.32 -43.72
C MET A 1 33.35 -3.03 -42.31
N ILE A 2 32.45 -2.54 -41.45
CA ILE A 2 32.70 -2.37 -40.01
C ILE A 2 31.42 -2.87 -39.35
N GLU A 3 31.50 -4.02 -38.68
CA GLU A 3 30.41 -4.53 -37.85
C GLU A 3 30.40 -3.79 -36.53
N PHE A 4 29.28 -3.13 -36.21
CA PHE A 4 28.98 -2.69 -34.85
C PHE A 4 28.05 -3.71 -34.21
N ARG A 5 28.62 -4.60 -33.39
CA ARG A 5 27.87 -5.40 -32.44
C ARG A 5 27.79 -4.65 -31.11
N PHE A 6 26.65 -4.02 -30.83
CA PHE A 6 26.25 -3.67 -29.47
C PHE A 6 24.84 -4.20 -29.24
N GLY A 7 24.75 -5.51 -29.04
CA GLY A 7 23.59 -6.12 -28.39
C GLY A 7 23.71 -5.91 -26.89
N VAL A 8 23.23 -4.78 -26.39
CA VAL A 8 22.86 -4.64 -24.98
C VAL A 8 21.36 -4.88 -24.94
N GLU A 9 20.98 -6.15 -24.77
CA GLU A 9 19.64 -6.51 -24.38
C GLU A 9 19.44 -5.99 -22.95
N LEU A 10 18.86 -4.80 -22.81
CA LEU A 10 18.33 -4.32 -21.55
C LEU A 10 17.24 -5.32 -21.13
N LYS A 11 17.61 -6.32 -20.32
CA LYS A 11 16.66 -6.94 -19.42
C LYS A 11 16.18 -5.84 -18.49
N LEU A 12 15.07 -5.20 -18.85
CA LEU A 12 14.22 -4.46 -17.91
C LEU A 12 13.82 -5.47 -16.83
N THR A 13 14.65 -5.63 -15.80
CA THR A 13 14.20 -6.17 -14.53
C THR A 13 13.11 -5.21 -14.08
N MET A 14 11.85 -5.61 -14.19
CA MET A 14 10.74 -4.84 -13.65
C MET A 14 11.05 -4.65 -12.16
N ALA A 15 11.37 -3.41 -11.76
CA ALA A 15 11.62 -3.11 -10.37
C ALA A 15 10.40 -3.57 -9.57
N ARG A 16 10.60 -4.41 -8.55
CA ARG A 16 9.53 -4.97 -7.74
C ARG A 16 8.77 -3.82 -7.06
N LYS A 17 7.48 -3.67 -7.33
CA LYS A 17 6.65 -2.59 -6.78
C LYS A 17 5.76 -3.13 -5.65
N VAL A 18 5.40 -2.26 -4.72
CA VAL A 18 4.35 -2.58 -3.74
C VAL A 18 3.01 -2.54 -4.46
N LEU A 19 2.30 -3.66 -4.49
CA LEU A 19 0.95 -3.78 -5.04
C LEU A 19 -0.12 -3.50 -3.98
N GLY A 20 0.12 -3.95 -2.75
CA GLY A 20 -0.82 -3.81 -1.64
C GLY A 20 -0.13 -3.54 -0.31
N ILE A 21 -0.82 -2.80 0.55
CA ILE A 21 -0.34 -2.50 1.90
C ILE A 21 -1.33 -3.07 2.91
N HIS A 22 -0.83 -3.91 3.82
CA HIS A 22 -1.59 -4.45 4.95
C HIS A 22 -1.09 -3.79 6.24
N LEU A 23 -1.99 -3.17 7.01
CA LEU A 23 -1.65 -2.44 8.23
C LEU A 23 -2.47 -2.94 9.42
N VAL A 24 -1.83 -3.09 10.56
CA VAL A 24 -2.51 -3.34 11.83
C VAL A 24 -3.00 -2.01 12.40
N CYS A 25 -4.31 -1.79 12.36
CA CYS A 25 -5.00 -0.62 12.89
C CYS A 25 -6.01 -1.06 13.95
N ARG A 26 -5.62 -1.03 15.22
CA ARG A 26 -6.49 -1.47 16.31
C ARG A 26 -7.58 -0.44 16.59
N LYS A 27 -8.82 -0.90 16.72
CA LYS A 27 -9.98 -0.06 17.10
C LYS A 27 -10.24 1.11 16.14
N ALA A 28 -9.92 0.95 14.86
CA ALA A 28 -10.11 2.00 13.84
C ALA A 28 -9.47 3.34 14.22
N LEU A 29 -8.28 3.30 14.85
CA LEU A 29 -7.59 4.48 15.34
C LEU A 29 -7.34 5.50 14.21
N ASN A 30 -7.95 6.68 14.34
CA ASN A 30 -7.86 7.78 13.37
C ASN A 30 -8.35 7.44 11.95
N VAL A 31 -9.17 6.40 11.81
CA VAL A 31 -9.88 6.13 10.56
C VAL A 31 -11.07 7.07 10.49
N GLU A 32 -11.21 7.79 9.38
CA GLU A 32 -12.29 8.78 9.17
C GLU A 32 -13.12 8.34 7.96
N GLU A 33 -14.44 8.22 8.13
CA GLU A 33 -15.37 8.02 7.00
C GLU A 33 -15.66 9.36 6.34
N LEU A 34 -15.46 9.45 5.02
CA LEU A 34 -15.71 10.66 4.23
C LEU A 34 -17.07 10.62 3.50
N GLY A 35 -17.81 9.50 3.63
CA GLY A 35 -19.05 9.25 2.90
C GLY A 35 -18.80 8.66 1.51
N GLY A 36 -19.86 8.14 0.86
CA GLY A 36 -19.77 7.57 -0.49
C GLY A 36 -18.80 6.38 -0.62
N SER A 37 -18.67 5.57 0.44
CA SER A 37 -17.71 4.46 0.55
C SER A 37 -16.25 4.90 0.45
N LEU A 38 -15.93 6.13 0.84
CA LEU A 38 -14.55 6.65 0.91
C LEU A 38 -14.14 6.83 2.37
N PHE A 39 -12.91 6.45 2.71
CA PHE A 39 -12.36 6.65 4.04
C PHE A 39 -10.89 7.10 4.02
N LYS A 40 -10.43 7.68 5.14
CA LYS A 40 -9.01 7.93 5.42
C LYS A 40 -8.45 6.88 6.36
N SER A 41 -7.27 6.38 6.07
CA SER A 41 -6.68 5.22 6.76
C SER A 41 -6.08 5.48 8.15
N GLY A 42 -5.95 6.73 8.59
CA GLY A 42 -5.07 7.11 9.72
C GLY A 42 -3.63 7.44 9.28
N TYR A 43 -2.69 7.54 10.23
CA TYR A 43 -1.33 8.08 10.02
C TYR A 43 -0.24 7.00 10.07
N TRP A 44 0.41 6.75 8.93
CA TRP A 44 1.28 5.58 8.75
C TRP A 44 2.74 5.92 8.45
N LYS A 45 3.65 5.12 9.00
CA LYS A 45 5.08 5.15 8.63
C LYS A 45 5.32 4.26 7.42
N VAL A 46 4.98 4.78 6.25
CA VAL A 46 5.15 4.17 4.92
C VAL A 46 6.01 5.13 4.07
N SER A 47 6.86 4.60 3.19
CA SER A 47 7.63 5.43 2.26
C SER A 47 6.75 5.95 1.14
N GLU A 48 7.08 7.12 0.60
CA GLU A 48 6.35 7.69 -0.54
C GLU A 48 6.46 6.77 -1.78
N GLU A 49 7.58 6.08 -1.98
CA GLU A 49 7.74 5.08 -3.05
C GLU A 49 6.69 3.96 -2.95
N ALA A 50 6.48 3.39 -1.77
CA ALA A 50 5.48 2.35 -1.57
C ALA A 50 4.06 2.91 -1.73
N ALA A 51 3.81 4.13 -1.23
CA ALA A 51 2.51 4.80 -1.36
C ALA A 51 2.17 5.11 -2.83
N ASN A 52 3.17 5.44 -3.65
CA ASN A 52 3.01 5.75 -5.08
C ASN A 52 2.69 4.53 -5.94
N THR A 53 3.04 3.32 -5.52
CA THR A 53 2.79 2.11 -6.33
C THR A 53 1.66 1.26 -5.81
N ALA A 54 1.33 1.35 -4.52
CA ALA A 54 0.28 0.56 -3.91
C ALA A 54 -1.08 0.86 -4.52
N GLN A 55 -1.79 -0.18 -4.90
CA GLN A 55 -3.11 -0.08 -5.52
C GLN A 55 -4.23 -0.26 -4.49
N TYR A 56 -3.96 -0.99 -3.41
CA TYR A 56 -4.97 -1.25 -2.38
C TYR A 56 -4.38 -1.19 -0.97
N LEU A 57 -5.27 -0.93 -0.01
CA LEU A 57 -4.99 -0.92 1.41
C LEU A 57 -5.93 -1.89 2.14
N ALA A 58 -5.39 -2.60 3.13
CA ALA A 58 -6.15 -3.43 4.05
C ALA A 58 -5.80 -3.11 5.51
N LEU A 59 -6.81 -2.77 6.31
CA LEU A 59 -6.70 -2.48 7.74
C LEU A 59 -7.17 -3.69 8.55
N HIS A 60 -6.31 -4.15 9.44
CA HIS A 60 -6.54 -5.33 10.27
C HIS A 60 -6.52 -4.97 11.76
N ASN A 61 -7.33 -5.62 12.59
CA ASN A 61 -7.16 -5.50 14.04
C ASN A 61 -5.92 -6.30 14.51
N GLN A 62 -5.62 -7.43 13.85
CA GLN A 62 -4.47 -8.31 14.09
C GLN A 62 -4.10 -9.04 12.79
N LYS A 63 -2.88 -9.58 12.66
CA LYS A 63 -2.39 -10.17 11.40
C LYS A 63 -3.06 -11.50 11.01
N ASN A 64 -3.60 -12.25 11.96
CA ASN A 64 -4.16 -13.58 11.76
C ASN A 64 -5.67 -13.56 11.48
N ILE A 65 -6.24 -12.38 11.25
CA ILE A 65 -7.65 -12.19 10.92
C ILE A 65 -7.75 -11.32 9.67
N SER A 66 -8.81 -11.54 8.89
CA SER A 66 -9.13 -10.74 7.71
C SER A 66 -9.25 -9.27 8.06
N SER A 67 -9.06 -8.41 7.06
CA SER A 67 -9.22 -6.96 7.23
C SER A 67 -10.63 -6.62 7.65
N TYR A 68 -10.78 -5.64 8.54
CA TYR A 68 -12.10 -5.09 8.88
C TYR A 68 -12.46 -3.91 7.98
N LYS A 69 -11.48 -3.34 7.27
CA LYS A 69 -11.67 -2.25 6.33
C LYS A 69 -10.61 -2.31 5.24
N GLN A 70 -11.02 -2.19 3.98
CA GLN A 70 -10.13 -2.37 2.84
C GLN A 70 -10.66 -1.65 1.62
N GLY A 71 -9.80 -1.42 0.63
CA GLY A 71 -10.26 -0.93 -0.66
C GLY A 71 -9.14 -0.46 -1.57
N THR A 72 -9.55 0.17 -2.67
CA THR A 72 -8.64 0.75 -3.67
C THR A 72 -8.11 2.09 -3.18
N ILE A 73 -6.80 2.30 -3.28
CA ILE A 73 -6.18 3.58 -2.93
C ILE A 73 -6.46 4.57 -4.07
N GLU A 74 -7.20 5.63 -3.78
CA GLU A 74 -7.50 6.73 -4.72
C GLU A 74 -6.44 7.84 -4.64
N GLY A 75 -5.74 7.93 -3.52
CA GLY A 75 -4.66 8.88 -3.32
C GLY A 75 -4.05 8.80 -1.92
N TRP A 76 -3.03 9.61 -1.69
CA TRP A 76 -2.39 9.74 -0.40
C TRP A 76 -1.89 11.16 -0.18
N GLU A 77 -1.75 11.55 1.09
CA GLU A 77 -1.10 12.79 1.47
C GLU A 77 -0.10 12.57 2.60
N ARG A 78 0.84 13.50 2.70
CA ARG A 78 1.79 13.57 3.80
C ARG A 78 1.27 14.52 4.87
N SER A 79 1.24 14.05 6.11
CA SER A 79 0.83 14.86 7.25
C SER A 79 2.04 15.48 7.94
N GLU A 80 2.24 16.78 7.75
CA GLU A 80 3.31 17.53 8.42
C GLU A 80 3.10 17.60 9.95
N ALA A 81 1.84 17.67 10.40
CA ALA A 81 1.49 17.65 11.83
C ALA A 81 1.86 16.32 12.52
N HIS A 82 2.00 15.24 11.75
CA HIS A 82 2.31 13.90 12.26
C HIS A 82 3.66 13.39 11.74
N ASN A 83 4.67 14.26 11.66
CA ASN A 83 6.06 13.94 11.31
C ASN A 83 6.19 13.27 9.93
N GLY A 84 5.44 13.76 8.94
CA GLY A 84 5.48 13.27 7.57
C GLY A 84 4.86 11.88 7.38
N ARG A 85 3.98 11.44 8.29
CA ARG A 85 3.24 10.19 8.13
C ARG A 85 2.27 10.28 6.95
N ILE A 86 2.07 9.14 6.28
CA ILE A 86 1.19 9.01 5.13
C ILE A 86 -0.23 8.72 5.59
N ILE A 87 -1.20 9.39 4.97
CA ILE A 87 -2.63 9.11 5.07
C ILE A 87 -3.09 8.67 3.69
N PHE A 88 -3.77 7.53 3.61
CA PHE A 88 -4.38 7.04 2.37
C PHE A 88 -5.85 7.40 2.32
N TYR A 89 -6.29 7.81 1.14
CA TYR A 89 -7.69 7.96 0.77
C TYR A 89 -8.09 6.72 0.00
N VAL A 90 -9.09 6.00 0.51
CA VAL A 90 -9.38 4.64 0.05
C VAL A 90 -10.85 4.49 -0.24
N LYS A 91 -11.16 4.03 -1.45
CA LYS A 91 -12.51 3.64 -1.84
C LYS A 91 -12.76 2.20 -1.41
N GLU A 92 -13.64 2.05 -0.44
CA GLU A 92 -13.95 0.80 0.24
C GLU A 92 -14.51 -0.26 -0.71
N THR A 93 -14.09 -1.51 -0.49
CA THR A 93 -14.59 -2.69 -1.19
C THR A 93 -15.19 -3.68 -0.19
N GLU A 94 -16.18 -4.45 -0.62
CA GLU A 94 -16.97 -5.29 0.29
C GLU A 94 -16.20 -6.52 0.81
N GLU A 95 -15.34 -7.12 -0.01
CA GLU A 95 -14.66 -8.37 0.32
C GLU A 95 -13.47 -8.16 1.28
N PRO A 96 -13.51 -8.73 2.50
CA PRO A 96 -12.38 -8.72 3.42
C PRO A 96 -11.15 -9.41 2.83
N LEU A 97 -9.97 -8.85 3.10
CA LEU A 97 -8.70 -9.38 2.62
C LEU A 97 -7.97 -10.09 3.75
N GLU A 98 -7.52 -11.31 3.50
CA GLU A 98 -6.55 -11.98 4.35
C GLU A 98 -5.24 -11.20 4.39
N TRP A 99 -4.50 -11.31 5.50
CA TRP A 99 -3.18 -10.70 5.59
C TRP A 99 -2.25 -11.27 4.52
N ARG A 100 -1.70 -10.41 3.67
CA ARG A 100 -0.72 -10.78 2.65
C ARG A 100 0.51 -9.86 2.73
N GLY A 101 1.66 -10.43 2.35
CA GLY A 101 2.90 -9.67 2.21
C GLY A 101 3.86 -9.79 3.38
N ASP A 102 5.10 -9.42 3.08
CA ASP A 102 6.24 -9.53 3.98
C ASP A 102 6.43 -8.23 4.78
N GLY A 103 6.81 -8.35 6.05
CA GLY A 103 7.07 -7.19 6.91
C GLY A 103 7.03 -7.51 8.39
N THR A 104 7.68 -6.66 9.19
CA THR A 104 7.72 -6.78 10.65
C THR A 104 6.82 -5.76 11.32
N GLY A 105 6.41 -6.05 12.56
CA GLY A 105 5.57 -5.15 13.35
C GLY A 105 4.17 -5.00 12.76
N GLU A 106 3.71 -3.77 12.58
CA GLU A 106 2.30 -3.43 12.26
C GLU A 106 2.04 -3.26 10.75
N LYS A 107 2.97 -3.64 9.88
CA LYS A 107 2.82 -3.49 8.42
C LYS A 107 3.32 -4.69 7.63
N GLY A 108 2.69 -4.93 6.49
CA GLY A 108 3.08 -5.91 5.48
C GLY A 108 2.93 -5.31 4.09
N TYR A 109 3.88 -5.59 3.21
CA TYR A 109 3.85 -5.16 1.82
C TYR A 109 3.65 -6.38 0.93
N TYR A 110 2.54 -6.37 0.19
CA TYR A 110 2.33 -7.32 -0.90
C TYR A 110 2.95 -6.73 -2.16
N TRP A 111 3.84 -7.49 -2.78
CA TRP A 111 4.65 -7.01 -3.89
C TRP A 111 4.13 -7.58 -5.22
N SER A 112 4.29 -6.84 -6.31
CA SER A 112 4.11 -7.39 -7.64
C SER A 112 5.12 -8.52 -7.88
N ASP A 113 4.69 -9.60 -8.52
CA ASP A 113 5.63 -10.54 -9.13
C ASP A 113 6.36 -9.79 -10.26
N GLY A 114 7.69 -9.89 -10.26
CA GLY A 114 8.57 -9.22 -11.23
C GLY A 114 8.72 -9.96 -12.54
#